data_AF-A0A5P2H1K2-F1
#
_entry.id   AF-A0A5P2H1K2-F1
#
_cell.length_a   1.000
_cell.length_b   1.000
_cell.length_c   1.000
_cell.angle_alpha   90.00
_cell.angle_beta   90.00
_cell.angle_gamma   90.00
#
_symmetry.space_group_name_H-M   'P 1'
#
loop_
_entity.id
_entity.type
_entity.pdbx_description
1 polymer ?
#
loop_
_entity_poly.entity_id
_entity_poly.type
_entity_poly.pdbx_seq_one_letter_code
_entity_poly.pdbx_strand_id
1 'polypeptide(L)'
;MDDWLNVTVRGTAIWPAEETTVQFGGHTLILKPMKRDTEQSIHINLRGTSEIEAQTIINRFLSLLSWIDDQPMENIFGFSGSPVPIPAGRGDRVTAQSRIFPFGRTLETNPKSRLALALFREARTVNSTPYEFLGYFKILNIVWNDRWATINGTRERPIVDGIRTTLPHLKDSRSLQRLRVISQTHTDSAAYLYESGRCAVAHANLSNVVDPDDFGDLRRLSADMCIIKEIAEYLLETHFGQSRSILG
;
A
#
# COMPACT_ATOMS: atom_id res chain seq x y z
N MET A 1 8.80 34.43 -6.51
CA MET A 1 9.77 33.64 -7.29
C MET A 1 9.28 32.21 -7.28
N ASP A 2 9.49 31.44 -8.34
CA ASP A 2 9.16 30.02 -8.30
C ASP A 2 10.07 29.31 -7.30
N ASP A 3 9.52 28.29 -6.62
CA ASP A 3 10.22 27.47 -5.65
C ASP A 3 9.72 26.03 -5.83
N TRP A 4 10.61 25.10 -6.16
CA TRP A 4 10.26 23.73 -6.50
C TRP A 4 10.74 22.76 -5.45
N LEU A 5 9.82 21.94 -4.95
CA LEU A 5 10.14 20.72 -4.22
C LEU A 5 10.48 19.60 -5.22
N ASN A 6 11.66 19.00 -5.06
CA ASN A 6 12.20 17.95 -5.90
C ASN A 6 12.35 16.67 -5.08
N VAL A 7 11.63 15.61 -5.46
CA VAL A 7 11.53 14.38 -4.68
C VAL A 7 12.02 13.20 -5.47
N THR A 8 12.99 12.48 -4.91
CA THR A 8 13.43 11.18 -5.44
C THR A 8 12.40 10.11 -5.13
N VAL A 9 12.08 9.29 -6.11
CA VAL A 9 11.12 8.20 -5.97
C VAL A 9 11.82 6.88 -6.32
N ARG A 10 11.48 5.79 -5.64
CA ARG A 10 11.98 4.44 -5.95
C ARG A 10 10.83 3.46 -5.99
N GLY A 11 10.87 2.50 -6.90
CA GLY A 11 9.81 1.51 -7.00
C GLY A 11 9.70 0.94 -8.39
N THR A 12 8.80 -0.03 -8.54
CA THR A 12 8.59 -0.77 -9.79
C THR A 12 7.21 -0.56 -10.37
N ALA A 13 6.41 0.36 -9.81
CA ALA A 13 5.16 0.74 -10.44
C ALA A 13 5.43 1.48 -11.75
N ILE A 14 4.49 1.39 -12.69
CA ILE A 14 4.53 2.08 -13.96
C ILE A 14 4.91 3.56 -13.81
N TRP A 15 5.92 3.97 -14.59
CA TRP A 15 6.46 5.32 -14.62
C TRP A 15 6.60 5.80 -16.07
N PRO A 16 6.44 7.10 -16.38
CA PRO A 16 6.66 7.58 -17.74
C PRO A 16 8.14 7.47 -18.14
N ALA A 17 8.39 7.06 -19.39
CA ALA A 17 9.74 6.98 -19.98
C ALA A 17 10.31 8.35 -20.41
N GLU A 18 9.46 9.37 -20.50
CA GLU A 18 9.82 10.75 -20.84
C GLU A 18 9.28 11.71 -19.78
N GLU A 19 9.82 12.93 -19.74
CA GLU A 19 9.29 13.96 -18.85
C GLU A 19 7.80 14.19 -19.13
N THR A 20 6.98 14.01 -18.10
CA THR A 20 5.52 14.01 -18.23
C THR A 20 4.92 14.90 -17.15
N THR A 21 4.01 15.77 -17.56
CA THR A 21 3.27 16.64 -16.66
C THR A 21 1.88 16.07 -16.40
N VAL A 22 1.49 15.94 -15.14
CA VAL A 22 0.15 15.47 -14.74
C VAL A 22 -0.53 16.47 -13.80
N GLN A 23 -1.85 16.56 -13.89
CA GLN A 23 -2.66 17.31 -12.93
C GLN A 23 -3.14 16.37 -11.83
N PHE A 24 -2.85 16.69 -10.57
CA PHE A 24 -3.23 15.86 -9.44
C PHE A 24 -3.49 16.68 -8.18
N GLY A 25 -4.68 16.52 -7.59
CA GLY A 25 -5.05 17.21 -6.34
C GLY A 25 -5.08 18.74 -6.44
N GLY A 26 -5.27 19.31 -7.63
CA GLY A 26 -5.18 20.75 -7.87
C GLY A 26 -3.78 21.28 -8.15
N HIS A 27 -2.78 20.40 -8.21
CA HIS A 27 -1.38 20.75 -8.48
C HIS A 27 -0.89 20.13 -9.78
N THR A 28 0.07 20.81 -10.39
CA THR A 28 0.85 20.28 -11.50
C THR A 28 2.05 19.52 -10.94
N LEU A 29 2.12 18.22 -11.24
CA LEU A 29 3.29 17.39 -10.95
C LEU A 29 4.08 17.18 -12.24
N ILE A 30 5.39 17.39 -12.17
CA ILE A 30 6.31 17.03 -13.25
C ILE A 30 7.00 15.73 -12.86
N LEU A 31 6.82 14.70 -13.66
CA LEU A 31 7.43 13.39 -13.49
C LEU A 31 8.63 13.31 -14.42
N LYS A 32 9.81 13.02 -13.89
CA LYS A 32 11.00 12.79 -14.70
C LYS A 32 11.40 11.32 -14.64
N PRO A 33 11.74 10.70 -15.79
CA PRO A 33 12.22 9.32 -15.82
C PRO A 33 13.62 9.23 -15.23
N MET A 34 13.97 8.03 -14.75
CA MET A 34 15.36 7.67 -14.51
C MET A 34 16.15 7.77 -15.83
N LYS A 35 17.31 8.41 -15.80
CA LYS A 35 18.30 8.48 -16.90
C LYS A 35 19.64 7.94 -16.40
N ARG A 36 20.68 8.01 -17.25
CA ARG A 36 22.04 7.56 -16.89
C ARG A 36 22.54 8.15 -15.57
N ASP A 37 22.26 9.44 -15.35
CA ASP A 37 22.83 10.23 -14.26
C ASP A 37 21.78 10.75 -13.26
N THR A 38 20.49 10.42 -13.48
CA THR A 38 19.38 10.91 -12.66
C THR A 38 18.43 9.79 -12.28
N GLU A 39 17.90 9.85 -11.07
CA GLU A 39 16.83 8.95 -10.61
C GLU A 39 15.47 9.35 -11.17
N GLN A 40 14.47 8.46 -11.03
CA GLN A 40 13.08 8.84 -11.24
C GLN A 40 12.64 9.82 -10.14
N SER A 41 11.94 10.89 -10.52
CA SER A 41 11.62 11.98 -9.58
C SER A 41 10.30 12.68 -9.87
N ILE A 42 9.69 13.23 -8.82
CA ILE A 42 8.50 14.07 -8.88
C ILE A 42 8.87 15.48 -8.44
N HIS A 43 8.37 16.47 -9.19
CA HIS A 43 8.56 17.88 -8.89
C HIS A 43 7.21 18.59 -8.81
N ILE A 44 7.10 19.49 -7.84
CA ILE A 44 5.92 20.31 -7.59
C ILE A 44 6.35 21.72 -7.20
N ASN A 45 5.71 22.73 -7.79
CA ASN A 45 5.95 24.13 -7.45
C ASN A 45 5.21 24.46 -6.14
N LEU A 46 5.95 25.04 -5.19
CA LEU A 46 5.48 25.43 -3.86
C LEU A 46 4.70 26.75 -3.86
N ARG A 47 4.49 27.38 -5.01
CA ARG A 47 3.70 28.61 -5.10
C ARG A 47 2.28 28.38 -4.59
N GLY A 48 1.99 28.97 -3.43
CA GLY A 48 0.68 28.86 -2.78
C GLY A 48 0.45 27.55 -2.00
N THR A 49 1.49 26.76 -1.75
CA THR A 49 1.40 25.53 -0.94
C THR A 49 2.64 25.38 -0.05
N SER A 50 2.52 24.63 1.05
CA SER A 50 3.65 24.33 1.92
C SER A 50 4.41 23.09 1.44
N GLU A 51 5.67 22.95 1.84
CA GLU A 51 6.45 21.73 1.56
C GLU A 51 5.77 20.47 2.11
N ILE A 52 5.18 20.54 3.31
CA ILE A 52 4.45 19.42 3.94
C ILE A 52 3.24 19.00 3.11
N GLU A 53 2.47 19.98 2.62
CA GLU A 53 1.30 19.72 1.78
C GLU A 53 1.72 19.13 0.43
N ALA A 54 2.72 19.73 -0.21
CA ALA A 54 3.31 19.25 -1.46
C ALA A 54 3.81 17.80 -1.33
N GLN A 55 4.55 17.50 -0.26
CA GLN A 55 5.05 16.16 0.03
C GLN A 55 3.91 15.17 0.27
N THR A 56 2.84 15.61 0.91
CA THR A 56 1.63 14.82 1.15
C THR A 56 0.91 14.50 -0.16
N ILE A 57 0.81 15.45 -1.09
CA ILE A 57 0.24 15.25 -2.43
C ILE A 57 1.06 14.23 -3.21
N ILE A 58 2.39 14.37 -3.21
CA ILE A 58 3.30 13.40 -3.84
C ILE A 58 3.09 12.00 -3.26
N ASN A 59 3.01 11.86 -1.93
CA ASN A 59 2.75 10.57 -1.30
C ASN A 59 1.41 9.96 -1.74
N ARG A 60 0.34 10.77 -1.84
CA ARG A 60 -0.98 10.30 -2.29
C ARG A 60 -0.97 9.87 -3.76
N PHE A 61 -0.22 10.57 -4.61
CA PHE A 61 -0.01 10.18 -6.00
C PHE A 61 0.69 8.81 -6.09
N LEU A 62 1.77 8.63 -5.34
CA LEU A 62 2.50 7.35 -5.28
C LEU A 62 1.64 6.20 -4.74
N SER A 63 0.75 6.45 -3.78
CA SER A 63 -0.19 5.44 -3.27
C SER A 63 -1.16 4.96 -4.35
N LEU A 64 -1.64 5.87 -5.21
CA LEU A 64 -2.48 5.49 -6.35
C LEU A 64 -1.71 4.69 -7.40
N LEU A 65 -0.49 5.09 -7.76
CA LEU A 65 0.33 4.32 -8.70
C LEU A 65 0.61 2.90 -8.18
N SER A 66 1.00 2.79 -6.90
CA SER A 66 1.25 1.51 -6.25
C SER A 66 0.00 0.60 -6.26
N TRP A 67 -1.18 1.19 -6.05
CA TRP A 67 -2.45 0.47 -6.17
C TRP A 67 -2.76 0.08 -7.61
N ILE A 68 -2.64 0.98 -8.58
CA ILE A 68 -2.97 0.71 -9.99
C ILE A 68 -2.16 -0.47 -10.53
N ASP A 69 -0.85 -0.50 -10.22
CA ASP A 69 0.08 -1.47 -10.80
C ASP A 69 0.36 -2.68 -9.88
N ASP A 70 -0.15 -2.66 -8.65
CA ASP A 70 0.20 -3.63 -7.60
C ASP A 70 1.72 -3.75 -7.39
N GLN A 71 2.43 -2.62 -7.35
CA GLN A 71 3.89 -2.54 -7.23
C GLN A 71 4.31 -1.57 -6.11
N PRO A 72 5.48 -1.78 -5.47
CA PRO A 72 6.02 -0.84 -4.49
C PRO A 72 6.32 0.53 -5.11
N MET A 73 6.08 1.57 -4.31
CA MET A 73 6.55 2.94 -4.57
C MET A 73 6.94 3.60 -3.24
N GLU A 74 8.14 4.16 -3.22
CA GLU A 74 8.79 4.79 -2.08
C GLU A 74 9.21 6.21 -2.43
N ASN A 75 9.14 7.09 -1.44
CA ASN A 75 9.68 8.42 -1.47
C ASN A 75 10.94 8.45 -0.61
N ILE A 76 12.09 8.82 -1.18
CA ILE A 76 13.42 8.62 -0.57
C ILE A 76 13.97 9.85 0.17
N PHE A 77 13.24 10.97 0.17
CA PHE A 77 13.65 12.32 0.61
C PHE A 77 13.81 13.26 -0.59
N GLY A 78 13.47 14.54 -0.37
CA GLY A 78 13.51 15.59 -1.37
C GLY A 78 14.07 16.89 -0.81
N PHE A 79 14.28 17.87 -1.68
CA PHE A 79 14.73 19.21 -1.30
C PHE A 79 13.97 20.30 -2.06
N SER A 80 13.77 21.43 -1.40
CA SER A 80 13.15 22.66 -1.92
C SER A 80 14.18 23.78 -2.09
N GLY A 81 13.76 24.96 -2.55
CA GLY A 81 14.60 26.14 -2.69
C GLY A 81 15.17 26.38 -4.09
N SER A 82 14.73 25.60 -5.08
CA SER A 82 15.17 25.74 -6.48
C SER A 82 14.17 26.56 -7.30
N PRO A 83 14.63 27.49 -8.18
CA PRO A 83 13.74 28.22 -9.09
C PRO A 83 13.15 27.34 -10.20
N VAL A 84 13.70 26.13 -10.40
CA VAL A 84 13.29 25.19 -11.45
C VAL A 84 13.27 23.74 -10.93
N PRO A 85 12.53 22.81 -11.58
CA PRO A 85 12.61 21.39 -11.28
C PRO A 85 14.03 20.84 -11.52
N ILE A 86 14.65 20.28 -10.50
CA ILE A 86 15.99 19.66 -10.59
C ILE A 86 15.84 18.14 -10.36
N PRO A 87 16.22 17.29 -11.33
CA PRO A 87 16.24 15.83 -11.16
C PRO A 87 17.11 15.41 -9.98
N ALA A 88 16.70 14.37 -9.27
CA ALA A 88 17.48 13.81 -8.19
C ALA A 88 18.78 13.15 -8.70
N GLY A 89 19.87 13.33 -7.94
CA GLY A 89 21.15 12.68 -8.20
C GLY A 89 21.07 11.16 -8.06
N ARG A 90 21.98 10.46 -8.75
CA ARG A 90 22.02 9.00 -8.90
C ARG A 90 22.06 8.22 -7.57
N GLY A 91 21.27 7.15 -7.48
CA GLY A 91 21.24 6.13 -6.42
C GLY A 91 21.15 4.69 -6.97
N ASP A 92 20.51 3.78 -6.21
CA ASP A 92 20.30 2.37 -6.61
C ASP A 92 19.24 2.20 -7.71
N ARG A 93 19.49 1.30 -8.66
CA ARG A 93 18.67 1.10 -9.87
C ARG A 93 17.46 0.19 -9.62
N VAL A 94 16.29 0.76 -9.34
CA VAL A 94 14.99 0.04 -9.36
C VAL A 94 13.94 0.94 -10.02
N THR A 95 13.49 0.59 -11.24
CA THR A 95 12.44 1.34 -11.96
C THR A 95 11.70 0.44 -12.97
N ALA A 96 10.44 0.78 -13.26
CA ALA A 96 9.69 0.27 -14.40
C ALA A 96 9.22 1.45 -15.27
N GLN A 97 9.67 1.52 -16.53
CA GLN A 97 9.35 2.61 -17.44
C GLN A 97 8.37 2.18 -18.53
N SER A 98 7.41 3.06 -18.84
CA SER A 98 6.44 2.90 -19.91
C SER A 98 6.49 4.08 -20.88
N ARG A 99 6.48 3.78 -22.18
CA ARG A 99 6.36 4.80 -23.24
C ARG A 99 4.98 5.46 -23.29
N ILE A 100 3.95 4.79 -22.74
CA ILE A 100 2.58 5.27 -22.71
C ILE A 100 2.18 5.39 -21.23
N PHE A 101 1.94 6.63 -20.77
CA PHE A 101 1.57 6.93 -19.39
C PHE A 101 0.29 7.79 -19.34
N PRO A 102 -0.89 7.18 -19.55
CA PRO A 102 -2.15 7.90 -19.67
C PRO A 102 -2.76 8.12 -18.29
N PHE A 103 -2.01 8.68 -17.35
CA PHE A 103 -2.49 8.86 -15.98
C PHE A 103 -3.65 9.86 -15.94
N GLY A 104 -4.83 9.35 -15.61
CA GLY A 104 -6.08 10.12 -15.59
C GLY A 104 -6.79 10.14 -14.24
N ARG A 105 -6.11 9.71 -13.16
CA ARG A 105 -6.71 9.59 -11.82
C ARG A 105 -6.68 10.91 -11.06
N THR A 106 -7.73 11.15 -10.28
CA THR A 106 -7.84 12.30 -9.39
C THR A 106 -7.53 11.92 -7.95
N LEU A 107 -7.34 12.94 -7.11
CA LEU A 107 -7.10 12.72 -5.68
C LEU A 107 -8.36 12.15 -5.02
N GLU A 108 -8.21 10.99 -4.38
CA GLU A 108 -9.28 10.36 -3.58
C GLU A 108 -9.74 11.30 -2.45
N THR A 109 -11.05 11.50 -2.33
CA THR A 109 -11.65 12.48 -1.41
C THR A 109 -12.00 11.88 -0.06
N ASN A 110 -12.29 10.58 0.00
CA ASN A 110 -12.57 9.86 1.25
C ASN A 110 -11.27 9.66 2.06
N PRO A 111 -11.16 10.22 3.28
CA PRO A 111 -9.96 10.08 4.11
C PRO A 111 -9.61 8.63 4.47
N LYS A 112 -10.62 7.77 4.67
CA LYS A 112 -10.40 6.36 4.98
C LYS A 112 -9.87 5.60 3.76
N SER A 113 -10.40 5.88 2.57
CA SER A 113 -9.89 5.30 1.33
C SER A 113 -8.44 5.74 1.06
N ARG A 114 -8.13 7.03 1.23
CA ARG A 114 -6.74 7.54 1.15
C ARG A 114 -5.80 6.82 2.10
N LEU A 115 -6.23 6.60 3.34
CA LEU A 115 -5.43 5.88 4.34
C LEU A 115 -5.22 4.42 3.92
N ALA A 116 -6.27 3.75 3.42
CA ALA A 116 -6.18 2.38 2.94
C ALA A 116 -5.19 2.24 1.76
N LEU A 117 -5.23 3.14 0.78
CA LEU A 117 -4.26 3.20 -0.32
C LEU A 117 -2.82 3.44 0.18
N ALA A 118 -2.65 4.32 1.16
CA ALA A 118 -1.33 4.60 1.75
C ALA A 118 -0.76 3.38 2.49
N LEU A 119 -1.59 2.68 3.27
CA LEU A 119 -1.22 1.44 3.97
C LEU A 119 -0.93 0.31 2.96
N PHE A 120 -1.68 0.24 1.87
CA PHE A 120 -1.41 -0.73 0.81
C PHE A 120 -0.03 -0.51 0.20
N ARG A 121 0.29 0.74 -0.18
CA ARG A 121 1.63 1.10 -0.66
C ARG A 121 2.71 0.79 0.37
N GLU A 122 2.50 1.13 1.64
CA GLU A 122 3.45 0.84 2.71
C GLU A 122 3.72 -0.67 2.83
N ALA A 123 2.67 -1.49 2.81
CA ALA A 123 2.79 -2.95 2.79
C ALA A 123 3.57 -3.46 1.57
N ARG A 124 3.35 -2.89 0.37
CA ARG A 124 4.11 -3.27 -0.83
C ARG A 124 5.59 -2.91 -0.74
N THR A 125 5.93 -1.83 -0.03
CA THR A 125 7.29 -1.28 0.00
C THR A 125 8.14 -1.81 1.16
N VAL A 126 7.52 -2.22 2.28
CA VAL A 126 8.27 -2.64 3.47
C VAL A 126 9.05 -3.93 3.22
N ASN A 127 10.33 -3.95 3.58
CA ASN A 127 11.17 -5.14 3.48
C ASN A 127 11.10 -5.98 4.77
N SER A 128 9.91 -6.46 5.12
CA SER A 128 9.68 -7.30 6.30
C SER A 128 8.33 -8.01 6.20
N THR A 129 8.34 -9.34 6.13
CA THR A 129 7.11 -10.15 6.06
C THR A 129 6.13 -9.87 7.22
N PRO A 130 6.58 -9.78 8.49
CA PRO A 130 5.68 -9.38 9.57
C PRO A 130 5.02 -8.00 9.39
N TYR A 131 5.78 -7.00 8.96
CA TYR A 131 5.24 -5.65 8.79
C TYR A 131 4.42 -5.49 7.51
N GLU A 132 4.72 -6.23 6.44
CA GLU A 132 3.87 -6.33 5.25
C GLU A 132 2.50 -6.89 5.64
N PHE A 133 2.47 -7.96 6.43
CA PHE A 133 1.25 -8.59 6.90
C PHE A 133 0.42 -7.60 7.72
N LEU A 134 1.05 -6.91 8.68
CA LEU A 134 0.38 -5.87 9.47
C LEU A 134 -0.07 -4.68 8.61
N GLY A 135 0.67 -4.31 7.57
CA GLY A 135 0.31 -3.25 6.65
C GLY A 135 -1.03 -3.52 5.97
N TYR A 136 -1.19 -4.72 5.40
CA TYR A 136 -2.46 -5.15 4.84
C TYR A 136 -3.54 -5.30 5.91
N PHE A 137 -3.21 -5.88 7.06
CA PHE A 137 -4.17 -6.07 8.15
C PHE A 137 -4.73 -4.75 8.70
N LYS A 138 -3.93 -3.67 8.72
CA LYS A 138 -4.40 -2.33 9.09
C LYS A 138 -5.51 -1.83 8.16
N ILE A 139 -5.57 -2.25 6.90
CA ILE A 139 -6.67 -1.90 5.97
C ILE A 139 -7.97 -2.55 6.44
N LEU A 140 -7.94 -3.82 6.87
CA LEU A 140 -9.09 -4.51 7.45
C LEU A 140 -9.60 -3.77 8.70
N ASN A 141 -8.70 -3.27 9.55
CA ASN A 141 -9.04 -2.47 10.74
C ASN A 141 -9.71 -1.12 10.44
N ILE A 142 -9.63 -0.60 9.21
CA ILE A 142 -10.37 0.61 8.83
C ILE A 142 -11.87 0.29 8.68
N VAL A 143 -12.18 -0.92 8.20
CA VAL A 143 -13.54 -1.40 7.90
C VAL A 143 -14.17 -2.05 9.12
N TRP A 144 -13.43 -2.88 9.84
CA TRP A 144 -13.94 -3.66 10.97
C TRP A 144 -13.24 -3.30 12.28
N ASN A 145 -14.03 -3.22 13.34
CA ASN A 145 -13.48 -3.01 14.68
C ASN A 145 -12.75 -4.27 15.16
N ASP A 146 -11.56 -4.06 15.66
CA ASP A 146 -10.70 -5.09 16.21
C ASP A 146 -11.02 -5.44 17.68
N ARG A 147 -11.83 -4.60 18.34
CA ARG A 147 -12.30 -4.87 19.69
C ARG A 147 -13.51 -5.80 19.68
N TRP A 148 -13.62 -6.60 20.73
CA TRP A 148 -14.86 -7.32 21.03
C TRP A 148 -16.03 -6.34 21.12
N ALA A 149 -17.16 -6.74 20.56
CA ALA A 149 -18.42 -6.01 20.63
C ALA A 149 -19.54 -6.97 21.02
N THR A 150 -20.58 -6.44 21.67
CA THR A 150 -21.82 -7.18 21.88
C THR A 150 -22.80 -6.77 20.79
N ILE A 151 -23.11 -7.70 19.88
CA ILE A 151 -24.03 -7.50 18.76
C ILE A 151 -25.20 -8.44 19.01
N ASN A 152 -26.41 -7.89 19.14
CA ASN A 152 -27.64 -8.67 19.41
C ASN A 152 -27.54 -9.64 20.61
N GLY A 153 -26.78 -9.25 21.65
CA GLY A 153 -26.57 -10.08 22.85
C GLY A 153 -25.45 -11.12 22.74
N THR A 154 -24.85 -11.30 21.56
CA THR A 154 -23.71 -12.19 21.33
C THR A 154 -22.42 -11.40 21.36
N ARG A 155 -21.41 -11.96 22.04
CA ARG A 155 -20.06 -11.40 22.05
C ARG A 155 -19.35 -11.83 20.76
N GLU A 156 -19.10 -10.87 19.89
CA GLU A 156 -18.55 -11.05 18.56
C GLU A 156 -17.26 -10.25 18.39
N ARG A 157 -16.42 -10.67 17.45
CA ARG A 157 -15.19 -9.96 17.10
C ARG A 157 -15.29 -9.53 15.64
N PRO A 158 -15.78 -8.31 15.37
CA PRO A 158 -16.21 -7.89 14.04
C PRO A 158 -15.17 -8.11 12.94
N ILE A 159 -13.87 -7.97 13.25
CA ILE A 159 -12.81 -8.24 12.28
C ILE A 159 -12.66 -9.72 11.91
N VAL A 160 -12.82 -10.65 12.86
CA VAL A 160 -12.78 -12.09 12.56
C VAL A 160 -14.01 -12.46 11.74
N ASP A 161 -15.18 -11.92 12.11
CA ASP A 161 -16.41 -12.15 11.37
C ASP A 161 -16.34 -11.56 9.95
N GLY A 162 -15.75 -10.37 9.81
CA GLY A 162 -15.49 -9.72 8.52
C GLY A 162 -14.52 -10.48 7.63
N ILE A 163 -13.43 -11.02 8.19
CA ILE A 163 -12.54 -11.93 7.49
C ILE A 163 -13.34 -13.15 7.02
N ARG A 164 -14.09 -13.79 7.93
CA ARG A 164 -14.87 -15.00 7.64
C ARG A 164 -15.86 -14.82 6.49
N THR A 165 -16.58 -13.68 6.47
CA THR A 165 -17.53 -13.37 5.39
C THR A 165 -16.84 -12.99 4.08
N THR A 166 -15.57 -12.56 4.12
CA THR A 166 -14.79 -12.23 2.93
C THR A 166 -14.12 -13.44 2.29
N LEU A 167 -13.75 -14.47 3.07
CA LEU A 167 -13.07 -15.67 2.55
C LEU A 167 -13.74 -16.32 1.32
N PRO A 168 -15.08 -16.44 1.24
CA PRO A 168 -15.76 -17.00 0.06
C PRO A 168 -15.66 -16.15 -1.21
N HIS A 169 -15.26 -14.89 -1.10
CA HIS A 169 -15.14 -13.96 -2.24
C HIS A 169 -13.74 -13.92 -2.85
N LEU A 170 -12.77 -14.62 -2.25
CA LEU A 170 -11.41 -14.72 -2.77
C LEU A 170 -11.38 -15.57 -4.05
N LYS A 171 -10.53 -15.17 -4.99
CA LYS A 171 -10.39 -15.73 -6.33
C LYS A 171 -8.94 -16.10 -6.69
N ASP A 172 -7.93 -15.50 -6.06
CA ASP A 172 -6.52 -15.82 -6.31
C ASP A 172 -6.25 -17.29 -5.98
N SER A 173 -5.68 -18.01 -6.95
CA SER A 173 -5.41 -19.44 -6.84
C SER A 173 -4.52 -19.80 -5.65
N ARG A 174 -3.56 -18.94 -5.27
CA ARG A 174 -2.66 -19.16 -4.13
C ARG A 174 -3.42 -18.96 -2.82
N SER A 175 -4.28 -17.95 -2.73
CA SER A 175 -5.14 -17.75 -1.56
C SER A 175 -6.07 -18.94 -1.34
N LEU A 176 -6.73 -19.40 -2.40
CA LEU A 176 -7.61 -20.58 -2.35
C LEU A 176 -6.85 -21.85 -1.97
N GLN A 177 -5.65 -22.06 -2.52
CA GLN A 177 -4.78 -23.18 -2.14
C GLN A 177 -4.37 -23.09 -0.66
N ARG A 178 -3.95 -21.91 -0.20
CA ARG A 178 -3.52 -21.73 1.19
C ARG A 178 -4.68 -21.92 2.16
N LEU A 179 -5.88 -21.43 1.84
CA LEU A 179 -7.07 -21.64 2.66
C LEU A 179 -7.39 -23.12 2.83
N ARG A 180 -7.24 -23.94 1.79
CA ARG A 180 -7.41 -25.40 1.89
C ARG A 180 -6.43 -26.03 2.87
N VAL A 181 -5.17 -25.57 2.88
CA VAL A 181 -4.14 -26.05 3.82
C VAL A 181 -4.49 -25.65 5.26
N ILE A 182 -4.94 -24.40 5.48
CA ILE A 182 -5.36 -23.95 6.81
C ILE A 182 -6.55 -24.78 7.29
N SER A 183 -7.56 -25.01 6.44
CA SER A 183 -8.78 -25.74 6.81
C SER A 183 -8.55 -27.23 7.13
N GLN A 184 -7.40 -27.80 6.75
CA GLN A 184 -7.04 -29.17 7.13
C GLN A 184 -6.64 -29.30 8.61
N THR A 185 -6.21 -28.20 9.22
CA THR A 185 -5.64 -28.17 10.58
C THR A 185 -6.41 -27.27 11.53
N HIS A 186 -7.20 -26.33 11.01
CA HIS A 186 -7.95 -25.35 11.78
C HIS A 186 -9.41 -25.33 11.33
N THR A 187 -10.33 -25.41 12.28
CA THR A 187 -11.78 -25.38 12.02
C THR A 187 -12.27 -23.99 11.62
N ASP A 188 -11.64 -22.92 12.12
CA ASP A 188 -11.94 -21.53 11.77
C ASP A 188 -10.70 -20.84 11.19
N SER A 189 -10.61 -20.83 9.85
CA SER A 189 -9.53 -20.16 9.13
C SER A 189 -9.47 -18.65 9.41
N ALA A 190 -10.59 -17.99 9.68
CA ALA A 190 -10.62 -16.56 9.95
C ALA A 190 -10.02 -16.25 11.32
N ALA A 191 -10.37 -17.05 12.33
CA ALA A 191 -9.76 -16.95 13.66
C ALA A 191 -8.25 -17.26 13.60
N TYR A 192 -7.85 -18.30 12.86
CA TYR A 192 -6.43 -18.63 12.66
C TYR A 192 -5.64 -17.44 12.06
N LEU A 193 -6.12 -16.84 10.98
CA LEU A 193 -5.45 -15.71 10.31
C LEU A 193 -5.31 -14.49 11.24
N TYR A 194 -6.32 -14.27 12.09
CA TYR A 194 -6.30 -13.21 13.09
C TYR A 194 -5.28 -13.48 14.20
N GLU A 195 -5.30 -14.67 14.79
CA GLU A 195 -4.50 -15.00 15.97
C GLU A 195 -3.05 -15.30 15.60
N SER A 196 -2.83 -16.20 14.65
CA SER A 196 -1.49 -16.64 14.22
C SER A 196 -0.82 -15.66 13.26
N GLY A 197 -1.59 -14.75 12.66
CA GLY A 197 -1.06 -13.64 11.88
C GLY A 197 -0.97 -12.39 12.72
N ARG A 198 -2.08 -11.63 12.81
CA ARG A 198 -2.07 -10.29 13.40
C ARG A 198 -1.64 -10.27 14.86
N CYS A 199 -2.20 -11.13 15.72
CA CYS A 199 -1.89 -11.08 17.16
C CYS A 199 -0.44 -11.53 17.42
N ALA A 200 -0.03 -12.61 16.75
CA ALA A 200 1.31 -13.16 16.79
C ALA A 200 2.39 -12.13 16.39
N VAL A 201 2.14 -11.32 15.37
CA VAL A 201 3.09 -10.27 14.95
C VAL A 201 3.05 -9.04 15.87
N ALA A 202 1.87 -8.65 16.37
CA ALA A 202 1.71 -7.38 17.07
C ALA A 202 2.08 -7.41 18.56
N HIS A 203 2.09 -8.57 19.20
CA HIS A 203 2.18 -8.68 20.66
C HIS A 203 3.30 -9.59 21.13
N ALA A 204 4.45 -9.02 21.45
CA ALA A 204 5.65 -9.72 21.93
C ALA A 204 5.49 -10.42 23.29
N ASN A 205 4.39 -10.19 24.01
CA ASN A 205 4.11 -10.78 25.33
C ASN A 205 3.15 -11.98 25.28
N LEU A 206 2.76 -12.44 24.09
CA LEU A 206 1.94 -13.64 23.92
C LEU A 206 2.82 -14.89 23.77
N SER A 207 2.22 -16.07 23.92
CA SER A 207 2.94 -17.34 23.73
C SER A 207 3.13 -17.71 22.25
N ASN A 208 2.43 -17.04 21.34
CA ASN A 208 2.40 -17.32 19.90
C ASN A 208 3.03 -16.19 19.07
N VAL A 209 4.11 -15.58 19.56
CA VAL A 209 4.81 -14.47 18.89
C VAL A 209 5.48 -14.95 17.60
N VAL A 210 5.43 -14.14 16.54
CA VAL A 210 6.28 -14.35 15.35
C VAL A 210 7.71 -13.94 15.68
N ASP A 211 8.60 -14.92 15.75
CA ASP A 211 10.03 -14.67 15.89
C ASP A 211 10.66 -14.39 14.51
N PRO A 212 11.25 -13.20 14.27
CA PRO A 212 11.88 -12.88 13.00
C PRO A 212 13.14 -13.73 12.70
N ASP A 213 13.73 -14.38 13.70
CA ASP A 213 14.85 -15.32 13.53
C ASP A 213 14.37 -16.77 13.32
N ASP A 214 13.08 -17.07 13.55
CA ASP A 214 12.48 -18.36 13.26
C ASP A 214 11.95 -18.43 11.82
N PHE A 215 12.60 -19.25 11.00
CA PHE A 215 12.20 -19.42 9.60
C PHE A 215 10.84 -20.11 9.44
N GLY A 216 10.42 -20.95 10.38
CA GLY A 216 9.12 -21.59 10.37
C GLY A 216 7.99 -20.57 10.45
N ASP A 217 8.14 -19.59 11.34
CA ASP A 217 7.23 -18.47 11.49
C ASP A 217 7.20 -17.56 10.26
N LEU A 218 8.37 -17.17 9.74
CA LEU A 218 8.44 -16.36 8.52
C LEU A 218 7.81 -17.08 7.32
N ARG A 219 8.10 -18.38 7.16
CA ARG A 219 7.55 -19.19 6.07
C ARG A 219 6.03 -19.32 6.19
N ARG A 220 5.51 -19.58 7.39
CA ARG A 220 4.07 -19.68 7.65
C ARG A 220 3.38 -18.35 7.35
N LEU A 221 3.91 -17.24 7.85
CA LEU A 221 3.32 -15.92 7.66
C LEU A 221 3.38 -15.47 6.19
N SER A 222 4.49 -15.74 5.51
CA SER A 222 4.64 -15.50 4.07
C SER A 222 3.61 -16.30 3.26
N ALA A 223 3.34 -17.55 3.63
CA ALA A 223 2.31 -18.36 2.98
C ALA A 223 0.90 -17.78 3.20
N ASP A 224 0.61 -17.25 4.39
CA ASP A 224 -0.67 -16.62 4.73
C ASP A 224 -0.87 -15.24 4.07
N MET A 225 0.22 -14.60 3.61
CA MET A 225 0.22 -13.24 3.05
C MET A 225 -0.75 -13.07 1.88
N CYS A 226 -0.80 -14.06 0.96
CA CYS A 226 -1.66 -13.99 -0.22
C CYS A 226 -3.12 -13.75 0.15
N ILE A 227 -3.61 -14.41 1.20
CA ILE A 227 -4.99 -14.30 1.67
C ILE A 227 -5.24 -12.90 2.22
N ILE A 228 -4.37 -12.40 3.11
CA ILE A 228 -4.58 -11.09 3.75
C ILE A 228 -4.44 -9.95 2.74
N LYS A 229 -3.48 -10.03 1.82
CA LYS A 229 -3.38 -9.09 0.70
C LYS A 229 -4.68 -9.07 -0.10
N GLU A 230 -5.17 -10.23 -0.52
CA GLU A 230 -6.38 -10.30 -1.34
C GLU A 230 -7.63 -9.81 -0.59
N ILE A 231 -7.76 -10.06 0.72
CA ILE A 231 -8.82 -9.45 1.53
C ILE A 231 -8.70 -7.92 1.51
N ALA A 232 -7.51 -7.38 1.70
CA ALA A 232 -7.30 -5.92 1.66
C ALA A 232 -7.64 -5.33 0.28
N GLU A 233 -7.29 -6.02 -0.80
CA GLU A 233 -7.63 -5.64 -2.18
C GLU A 233 -9.14 -5.69 -2.40
N TYR A 234 -9.80 -6.76 -1.97
CA TYR A 234 -11.25 -6.90 -2.04
C TYR A 234 -11.96 -5.76 -1.31
N LEU A 235 -11.48 -5.35 -0.13
CA LEU A 235 -12.04 -4.21 0.61
C LEU A 235 -11.79 -2.86 -0.08
N LEU A 236 -10.60 -2.65 -0.64
CA LEU A 236 -10.31 -1.45 -1.45
C LEU A 236 -11.26 -1.32 -2.64
N GLU A 237 -11.54 -2.42 -3.32
CA GLU A 237 -12.44 -2.45 -4.47
C GLU A 237 -13.91 -2.32 -4.06
N THR A 238 -14.38 -3.12 -3.11
CA THR A 238 -15.82 -3.24 -2.80
C THR A 238 -16.31 -2.24 -1.76
N HIS A 239 -15.50 -1.92 -0.74
CA HIS A 239 -15.88 -1.01 0.33
C HIS A 239 -15.49 0.44 0.02
N PHE A 240 -14.34 0.64 -0.64
CA PHE A 240 -13.83 1.98 -0.98
C PHE A 240 -13.96 2.35 -2.46
N GLY A 241 -14.49 1.47 -3.31
CA GLY A 241 -14.75 1.75 -4.72
C GLY A 241 -13.48 1.99 -5.56
N GLN A 242 -12.32 1.52 -5.11
CA GLN A 242 -11.05 1.78 -5.79
C GLN A 242 -10.90 0.87 -7.02
N SER A 243 -10.80 1.48 -8.20
CA SER A 243 -10.47 0.76 -9.44
C SER A 243 -8.95 0.60 -9.60
N ARG A 244 -8.50 -0.49 -10.27
CA ARG A 244 -7.12 -0.67 -10.73
C ARG A 244 -6.82 0.07 -12.05
N SER A 245 -7.83 0.69 -12.68
CA SER A 245 -7.63 1.43 -13.93
C SER A 245 -6.71 2.64 -13.74
N ILE A 246 -5.73 2.81 -14.63
CA ILE A 246 -4.90 4.02 -14.70
C ILE A 246 -5.68 5.24 -15.22
N LEU A 247 -6.79 4.96 -15.93
CA LEU A 247 -7.78 5.94 -16.33
C LEU A 247 -8.80 6.12 -15.19
N GLY A 248 -9.27 7.36 -15.01
CA GLY A 248 -10.29 7.74 -14.02
C GLY A 248 -11.56 6.90 -14.07
#